data_AF-A0A453QMC4-F1
#
_entry.id   AF-A0A453QMC4-F1
#
_cell.length_a   1.000
_cell.length_b   1.000
_cell.length_c   1.000
_cell.angle_alpha   90.00
_cell.angle_beta   90.00
_cell.angle_gamma   90.00
#
_symmetry.space_group_name_H-M   'P 1'
#
loop_
_entity.id
_entity.type
_entity.pdbx_description
1 polymer ?
#
loop_
_entity_poly.entity_id
_entity_poly.type
_entity_poly.pdbx_seq_one_letter_code
_entity_poly.pdbx_strand_id
1 'polypeptide(L)'
;ANVVWRSSHVLVAEEIINFTLHYIADLDIPIKRGTFIEFRNGMINVSPIGRNCTQEERDDFEKYDKVRNIRPKMVSVLREKFGHLNLTFSIGGQISFDVFPKGWDKTYCLRYLEEFKEIHFFGDKTYKVRDVYFSCAVLPR
;
A
#
# COMPACT_ATOMS: atom_id res chain seq x y z
N ALA A 1 -9.86 -6.45 17.32
CA ALA A 1 -10.19 -7.43 16.27
C ALA A 1 -8.93 -7.78 15.51
N ASN A 2 -8.27 -8.89 15.88
CA ASN A 2 -7.10 -9.38 15.17
C ASN A 2 -7.61 -9.97 13.86
N VAL A 3 -7.39 -9.27 12.76
CA VAL A 3 -7.52 -9.89 11.44
C VAL A 3 -6.31 -10.77 11.29
N VAL A 4 -6.46 -11.97 11.83
CA VAL A 4 -5.48 -13.02 11.75
C VAL A 4 -5.57 -13.59 10.34
N TRP A 5 -4.47 -13.51 9.61
CA TRP A 5 -4.14 -14.40 8.49
C TRP A 5 -4.13 -15.85 9.04
N ARG A 6 -5.31 -16.47 9.23
CA ARG A 6 -5.43 -17.82 9.82
C ARG A 6 -5.19 -18.91 8.77
N SER A 7 -4.47 -19.94 9.21
CA SER A 7 -4.04 -21.22 8.61
C SER A 7 -4.19 -21.48 7.11
N SER A 8 -5.35 -21.26 6.49
CA SER A 8 -5.52 -21.39 5.03
C SER A 8 -5.00 -20.18 4.24
N HIS A 9 -4.77 -19.04 4.91
CA HIS A 9 -4.22 -17.80 4.32
C HIS A 9 -2.72 -17.63 4.60
N VAL A 10 -2.12 -18.52 5.39
CA VAL A 10 -0.69 -18.47 5.73
C VAL A 10 0.16 -18.79 4.50
N LEU A 11 -0.26 -19.79 3.71
CA LEU A 11 0.43 -20.18 2.47
C LEU A 11 0.40 -19.05 1.42
N VAL A 12 -0.74 -18.36 1.32
CA VAL A 12 -0.91 -17.22 0.42
C VAL A 12 0.00 -16.04 0.80
N ALA A 13 0.14 -15.78 2.11
CA ALA A 13 1.07 -14.77 2.59
C ALA A 13 2.52 -15.16 2.26
N GLU A 14 2.89 -16.42 2.49
CA GLU A 14 4.23 -16.94 2.21
C GLU A 14 4.63 -16.81 0.73
N GLU A 15 3.74 -17.16 -0.20
CA GLU A 15 4.00 -17.03 -1.64
C GLU A 15 4.25 -15.56 -2.07
N ILE A 16 3.43 -14.63 -1.56
CA ILE A 16 3.61 -13.20 -1.83
C ILE A 16 4.92 -12.70 -1.25
N ILE A 17 5.25 -13.09 -0.01
CA ILE A 17 6.48 -12.70 0.66
C ILE A 17 7.69 -13.21 -0.11
N ASN A 18 7.74 -14.51 -0.41
CA ASN A 18 8.86 -15.13 -1.11
C ASN A 18 9.08 -14.49 -2.48
N PHE A 19 8.00 -14.33 -3.26
CA PHE A 19 8.09 -13.66 -4.56
C PHE A 19 8.56 -12.22 -4.43
N THR A 20 8.02 -11.46 -3.47
CA THR A 20 8.38 -10.05 -3.25
C THR A 20 9.86 -9.93 -2.85
N LEU A 21 10.35 -10.80 -1.97
CA LEU A 21 11.75 -10.80 -1.54
C LEU A 21 12.69 -11.15 -2.70
N HIS A 22 12.38 -12.17 -3.51
CA HIS A 22 13.15 -12.48 -4.72
C HIS A 22 13.16 -11.31 -5.72
N TYR A 23 11.99 -10.72 -5.99
CA TYR A 23 11.88 -9.57 -6.88
C TYR A 23 12.72 -8.39 -6.41
N ILE A 24 12.70 -8.09 -5.10
CA ILE A 24 13.52 -7.01 -4.52
C ILE A 24 15.01 -7.38 -4.55
N ALA A 25 15.38 -8.64 -4.36
CA ALA A 25 16.78 -9.09 -4.45
C ALA A 25 17.36 -8.80 -5.84
N ASP A 26 16.61 -9.11 -6.90
CA ASP A 26 17.03 -8.92 -8.30
C ASP A 26 16.87 -7.47 -8.81
N LEU A 27 16.22 -6.61 -8.03
CA LEU A 27 15.95 -5.24 -8.41
C LEU A 27 17.23 -4.41 -8.53
N ASP A 28 17.48 -3.81 -9.68
CA ASP A 28 18.61 -2.89 -9.87
C ASP A 28 18.20 -1.47 -9.42
N ILE A 29 18.57 -1.12 -8.17
CA ILE A 29 18.41 0.22 -7.61
C ILE A 29 19.69 0.65 -6.88
N PRO A 30 20.00 1.96 -6.84
CA PRO A 30 21.27 2.44 -6.29
C PRO A 30 21.50 2.10 -4.82
N ILE A 31 20.42 2.05 -4.04
CA ILE A 31 20.47 1.89 -2.58
C ILE A 31 19.41 0.88 -2.15
N LYS A 32 19.84 -0.11 -1.35
CA LYS A 32 18.99 -1.01 -0.57
C LYS A 32 19.37 -0.90 0.92
N ARG A 33 18.38 -0.89 1.79
CA ARG A 33 18.53 -0.83 3.25
C ARG A 33 17.89 -2.08 3.87
N GLY A 34 16.97 -1.92 4.81
CA GLY A 34 16.26 -3.00 5.47
C GLY A 34 14.79 -2.67 5.69
N THR A 35 14.03 -3.65 6.16
CA THR A 35 12.56 -3.57 6.30
C THR A 35 11.89 -3.35 4.94
N PHE A 36 12.09 -4.30 4.03
CA PHE A 36 11.49 -4.31 2.69
C PHE A 36 10.01 -4.68 2.70
N ILE A 37 9.62 -5.52 3.67
CA ILE A 37 8.26 -5.96 3.91
C ILE A 37 7.96 -5.71 5.38
N GLU A 38 6.88 -4.98 5.66
CA GLU A 38 6.41 -4.68 7.00
C GLU A 38 4.96 -5.18 7.14
N PHE A 39 4.73 -6.08 8.10
CA PHE A 39 3.39 -6.54 8.43
C PHE A 39 2.67 -5.53 9.30
N ARG A 40 1.43 -5.22 8.92
CA ARG A 40 0.52 -4.39 9.70
C ARG A 40 -0.79 -5.14 9.90
N ASN A 41 -1.60 -4.67 10.84
CA ASN A 41 -2.95 -5.21 11.02
C ASN A 41 -3.77 -4.96 9.75
N GLY A 42 -4.05 -6.02 9.00
CA GLY A 42 -4.88 -5.99 7.80
C GLY A 42 -4.18 -5.63 6.49
N MET A 43 -2.86 -5.40 6.48
CA MET A 43 -2.12 -5.09 5.25
C MET A 43 -0.62 -5.40 5.35
N ILE A 44 0.02 -5.47 4.20
CA ILE A 44 1.48 -5.55 4.08
C ILE A 44 1.96 -4.26 3.40
N ASN A 45 2.96 -3.60 3.98
CA ASN A 45 3.65 -2.49 3.35
C ASN A 45 4.94 -3.02 2.69
N VAL A 46 5.12 -2.74 1.40
CA VAL A 46 6.30 -3.15 0.64
C VAL A 46 7.10 -1.92 0.22
N SER A 47 8.40 -1.92 0.47
CA SER A 47 9.32 -0.83 0.15
C SER A 47 10.56 -1.38 -0.58
N PRO A 48 10.78 -1.06 -1.87
CA PRO A 48 11.93 -1.59 -2.62
C PRO A 48 13.29 -1.15 -2.07
N ILE A 49 13.41 0.11 -1.62
CA ILE A 49 14.62 0.62 -0.94
C ILE A 49 14.73 0.12 0.50
N GLY A 50 13.60 -0.25 1.13
CA GLY A 50 13.51 -0.60 2.55
C GLY A 50 13.19 0.61 3.45
N ARG A 51 12.37 0.42 4.48
CA ARG A 51 11.89 1.51 5.36
C ARG A 51 12.97 2.09 6.29
N ASN A 52 14.07 1.37 6.50
CA ASN A 52 15.17 1.83 7.34
C ASN A 52 16.11 2.85 6.65
N CYS A 53 15.69 3.42 5.52
CA CYS A 53 16.42 4.47 4.81
C CYS A 53 16.27 5.85 5.49
N THR A 54 17.26 6.71 5.30
CA THR A 54 17.24 8.10 5.79
C THR A 54 16.22 8.96 5.01
N GLN A 55 15.93 10.17 5.47
CA GLN A 55 15.03 11.08 4.73
C GLN A 55 15.62 11.49 3.38
N GLU A 56 16.91 11.77 3.32
CA GLU A 56 17.61 12.07 2.06
C GLU A 56 17.49 10.92 1.06
N GLU A 57 17.70 9.68 1.52
CA GLU A 57 17.52 8.48 0.70
C GLU A 57 16.07 8.28 0.23
N ARG A 58 15.07 8.71 1.03
CA ARG A 58 13.65 8.67 0.63
C ARG A 58 13.38 9.64 -0.51
N ASP A 59 13.90 10.86 -0.40
CA ASP A 59 13.70 11.91 -1.40
C ASP A 59 14.37 11.52 -2.73
N ASP A 60 15.57 10.95 -2.66
CA ASP A 60 16.30 10.49 -3.83
C ASP A 60 15.66 9.26 -4.47
N PHE A 61 15.20 8.30 -3.66
CA PHE A 61 14.43 7.18 -4.18
C PHE A 61 13.13 7.63 -4.83
N GLU A 62 12.42 8.61 -4.27
CA GLU A 62 11.19 9.12 -4.87
C GLU A 62 11.45 9.74 -6.26
N LYS A 63 12.51 10.54 -6.40
CA LYS A 63 12.93 11.11 -7.69
C LYS A 63 13.31 10.00 -8.67
N TYR A 64 14.09 9.02 -8.22
CA TYR A 64 14.52 7.89 -9.03
C TYR A 64 13.34 7.03 -9.50
N ASP A 65 12.41 6.75 -8.61
CA ASP A 65 11.19 5.98 -8.87
C ASP A 65 10.27 6.68 -9.88
N LYS A 66 10.14 8.01 -9.82
CA LYS A 66 9.36 8.78 -10.80
C LYS A 66 9.92 8.65 -12.23
N VAL A 67 11.23 8.53 -12.38
CA VAL A 67 11.90 8.40 -13.69
C VAL A 67 11.91 6.95 -14.16
N ARG A 68 12.23 6.00 -13.28
CA ARG A 68 12.44 4.59 -13.63
C ARG A 68 11.17 3.73 -13.49
N ASN A 69 10.14 4.25 -12.84
CA ASN A 69 8.88 3.59 -12.52
C ASN A 69 9.07 2.27 -11.77
N ILE A 70 9.90 2.27 -10.72
CA ILE A 70 10.25 1.06 -9.97
C ILE A 70 9.02 0.45 -9.30
N ARG A 71 8.30 1.22 -8.46
CA ARG A 71 7.09 0.77 -7.75
C ARG A 71 5.94 0.48 -8.70
N PRO A 72 5.62 1.32 -9.72
CA PRO A 72 4.58 0.99 -10.69
C PRO A 72 4.83 -0.34 -11.43
N LYS A 73 6.06 -0.59 -11.89
CA LYS A 73 6.42 -1.85 -12.55
C LYS A 73 6.27 -3.05 -11.62
N MET A 74 6.80 -2.93 -10.40
CA MET A 74 6.67 -3.98 -9.39
C MET A 74 5.21 -4.30 -9.06
N VAL A 75 4.38 -3.27 -8.87
CA VAL A 75 2.94 -3.44 -8.63
C VAL A 75 2.24 -4.10 -9.81
N SER A 76 2.62 -3.77 -11.06
CA SER A 76 2.06 -4.42 -12.25
C SER A 76 2.34 -5.93 -12.25
N VAL A 77 3.59 -6.31 -11.98
CA VAL A 77 4.01 -7.72 -11.92
C VAL A 77 3.28 -8.46 -10.81
N LEU A 78 3.17 -7.85 -9.62
CA LEU A 78 2.44 -8.45 -8.50
C LEU A 78 0.94 -8.60 -8.80
N ARG A 79 0.30 -7.61 -9.43
CA ARG A 79 -1.12 -7.69 -9.81
C ARG A 79 -1.39 -8.81 -10.80
N GLU A 80 -0.51 -9.00 -11.78
CA GLU A 80 -0.65 -10.07 -12.76
C GLU A 80 -0.51 -11.44 -12.08
N LYS A 81 0.57 -11.63 -11.30
CA LYS A 81 0.86 -12.91 -10.64
C LYS A 81 -0.20 -13.30 -9.61
N PHE A 82 -0.67 -12.33 -8.82
CA PHE A 82 -1.56 -12.55 -7.68
C PHE A 82 -3.00 -12.07 -7.94
N GLY A 83 -3.38 -11.90 -9.21
CA GLY A 83 -4.73 -11.41 -9.57
C GLY A 83 -5.87 -12.29 -9.05
N HIS A 84 -5.60 -13.59 -8.87
CA HIS A 84 -6.55 -14.56 -8.31
C HIS A 84 -6.87 -14.34 -6.82
N LEU A 85 -6.06 -13.56 -6.09
CA LEU A 85 -6.21 -13.33 -4.65
C LEU A 85 -7.08 -12.11 -4.30
N ASN A 86 -7.62 -11.39 -5.29
CA ASN A 86 -8.45 -10.20 -5.07
C ASN A 86 -7.81 -9.15 -4.13
N LEU A 87 -6.52 -8.88 -4.34
CA LEU A 87 -5.76 -7.88 -3.59
C LEU A 87 -5.80 -6.51 -4.28
N THR A 88 -5.76 -5.46 -3.46
CA THR A 88 -5.53 -4.08 -3.87
C THR A 88 -4.08 -3.71 -3.58
N PHE A 89 -3.42 -3.09 -4.56
CA PHE A 89 -2.07 -2.55 -4.44
C PHE A 89 -2.13 -1.04 -4.59
N SER A 90 -1.77 -0.32 -3.53
CA SER A 90 -1.88 1.14 -3.45
C SER A 90 -0.50 1.77 -3.27
N ILE A 91 0.01 2.46 -4.30
CA ILE A 91 1.26 3.22 -4.20
C ILE A 91 1.01 4.46 -3.37
N GLY A 92 1.80 4.65 -2.31
CA GLY A 92 1.61 5.72 -1.34
C GLY A 92 2.92 6.18 -0.73
N GLY A 93 3.04 7.49 -0.51
CA GLY A 93 4.26 8.10 0.01
C GLY A 93 5.45 8.01 -0.95
N GLN A 94 6.64 8.14 -0.41
CA GLN A 94 7.88 8.31 -1.18
C GLN A 94 8.52 6.97 -1.60
N ILE A 95 8.40 5.94 -0.77
CA ILE A 95 9.21 4.72 -0.91
C ILE A 95 8.43 3.41 -1.01
N SER A 96 7.13 3.39 -0.66
CA SER A 96 6.40 2.15 -0.47
C SER A 96 5.09 2.07 -1.24
N PHE A 97 4.46 0.90 -1.18
CA PHE A 97 3.07 0.69 -1.52
C PHE A 97 2.46 -0.31 -0.54
N ASP A 98 1.14 -0.22 -0.35
CA ASP A 98 0.39 -1.12 0.53
C ASP A 98 -0.30 -2.20 -0.28
N VAL A 99 -0.38 -3.40 0.30
CA VAL A 99 -1.07 -4.58 -0.23
C VAL A 99 -2.11 -5.02 0.79
N PHE A 100 -3.38 -5.03 0.39
CA PHE A 100 -4.49 -5.37 1.28
C PHE A 100 -5.65 -5.99 0.49
N PRO A 101 -6.55 -6.76 1.13
CA PRO A 101 -7.71 -7.33 0.45
C PRO A 101 -8.60 -6.23 -0.16
N LYS A 102 -9.21 -6.50 -1.32
CA LYS A 102 -10.14 -5.56 -1.94
C LYS A 102 -11.26 -5.17 -0.98
N GLY A 103 -11.56 -3.87 -0.91
CA GLY A 103 -12.58 -3.31 0.01
C GLY A 103 -12.05 -2.95 1.41
N TRP A 104 -10.76 -3.16 1.69
CA TRP A 104 -10.10 -2.74 2.94
C TRP A 104 -9.47 -1.34 2.83
N ASP A 105 -10.02 -0.51 1.94
CA ASP A 105 -9.65 0.90 1.84
C ASP A 105 -10.33 1.72 2.96
N LYS A 106 -10.16 3.05 2.95
CA LYS A 106 -10.68 3.92 4.02
C LYS A 106 -12.20 3.83 4.18
N THR A 107 -12.97 3.37 3.18
CA THR A 107 -14.42 3.15 3.34
C THR A 107 -14.74 1.98 4.26
N TYR A 108 -13.77 1.10 4.57
CA TYR A 108 -13.92 -0.03 5.49
C TYR A 108 -14.41 0.42 6.87
N CYS A 109 -14.07 1.62 7.34
CA CYS A 109 -14.56 2.09 8.64
C CYS A 109 -16.05 2.50 8.63
N LEU A 110 -16.64 2.81 7.46
CA LEU A 110 -18.00 3.35 7.37
C LEU A 110 -19.08 2.38 7.87
N ARG A 111 -18.86 1.07 7.80
CA ARG A 111 -19.80 0.07 8.36
C ARG A 111 -19.90 0.08 9.89
N TYR A 112 -18.98 0.77 10.57
CA TYR A 112 -19.00 0.93 12.02
C TYR A 112 -19.56 2.30 12.43
N LEU A 113 -20.09 3.06 11.47
CA LEU A 113 -20.60 4.42 11.66
C LEU A 113 -22.04 4.56 11.14
N GLU A 114 -22.77 3.43 11.01
CA GLU A 114 -24.13 3.39 10.47
C GLU A 114 -25.14 4.16 11.35
N GLU A 115 -24.81 4.39 12.62
CA GLU A 115 -25.64 5.15 13.56
C GLU A 115 -25.61 6.67 13.35
N PHE A 116 -24.67 7.18 12.55
CA PHE A 116 -24.50 8.63 12.32
C PHE A 116 -25.27 9.08 11.07
N LYS A 117 -26.06 10.14 11.21
CA LYS A 117 -26.80 10.75 10.09
C LYS A 117 -25.91 11.57 9.15
N GLU A 118 -24.81 12.11 9.67
CA GLU A 118 -23.86 12.94 8.93
C GLU A 118 -22.42 12.59 9.37
N ILE A 119 -21.53 12.38 8.38
CA ILE A 119 -20.13 12.02 8.60
C ILE A 119 -19.25 13.01 7.83
N HIS A 120 -18.48 13.82 8.53
CA HIS A 120 -17.51 14.73 7.93
C HIS A 120 -16.13 14.07 7.86
N PHE A 121 -15.58 13.95 6.65
CA PHE A 121 -14.25 13.41 6.41
C PHE A 121 -13.33 14.50 5.87
N PHE A 122 -12.17 14.68 6.50
CA PHE A 122 -11.14 15.60 6.05
C PHE A 122 -9.92 14.81 5.58
N GLY A 123 -9.46 15.07 4.35
CA GLY A 123 -8.33 14.38 3.75
C GLY A 123 -7.64 15.21 2.69
N ASP A 124 -6.34 14.96 2.53
CA ASP A 124 -5.43 15.65 1.59
C ASP A 124 -5.50 15.08 0.16
N LYS A 125 -5.80 13.77 0.03
CA LYS A 125 -5.89 13.05 -1.25
C LYS A 125 -7.31 12.55 -1.54
N THR A 126 -8.25 13.48 -1.71
CA THR A 126 -9.69 13.22 -1.94
C THR A 126 -10.09 13.27 -3.43
N TYR A 127 -9.12 13.24 -4.34
CA TYR A 127 -9.40 13.20 -5.78
C TYR A 127 -10.28 11.99 -6.12
N LYS A 128 -11.28 12.19 -6.98
CA LYS A 128 -12.32 11.20 -7.30
C LYS A 128 -11.70 9.92 -7.88
N VAL A 129 -11.71 8.82 -7.12
CA VAL A 129 -11.27 7.49 -7.58
C VAL A 129 -12.47 6.54 -7.84
N ARG A 130 -13.66 6.88 -7.32
CA ARG A 130 -15.00 6.27 -7.57
C ARG A 130 -16.12 7.26 -7.21
N ASP A 131 -17.36 6.96 -7.58
CA ASP A 131 -18.58 7.69 -7.18
C ASP A 131 -18.89 7.51 -5.69
N VAL A 132 -18.03 8.04 -4.83
CA VAL A 132 -18.32 8.24 -3.41
C VAL A 132 -18.18 9.74 -3.18
N TYR A 133 -19.30 10.41 -2.94
CA TYR A 133 -19.32 11.82 -2.58
C TYR A 133 -18.74 11.98 -1.18
N PHE A 134 -17.43 12.23 -1.11
CA PHE A 134 -16.81 12.77 0.10
C PHE A 134 -17.06 14.29 0.08
N SER A 135 -17.93 14.80 0.96
CA SER A 135 -18.07 16.24 1.12
C SER A 135 -16.79 16.76 1.80
N CYS A 136 -16.08 17.64 1.12
CA CYS A 136 -14.92 18.33 1.67
C CYS A 136 -15.40 19.70 2.16
N ALA A 137 -15.42 19.93 3.47
CA ALA A 137 -15.37 21.29 3.99
C ALA A 137 -13.90 21.71 3.99
N VAL A 138 -13.50 22.51 3.00
CA VAL A 138 -12.22 23.23 3.05
C VAL A 138 -12.40 24.30 4.12
N LEU A 139 -11.81 24.10 5.31
CA LEU A 139 -11.72 25.17 6.29
C LEU A 139 -10.72 26.21 5.74
N PRO A 140 -11.12 27.50 5.65
CA PRO A 140 -10.17 28.55 5.32
C PRO A 140 -9.10 28.63 6.42
N ARG A 141 -7.86 28.88 6.00
CA ARG A 141 -6.74 29.16 6.90
C ARG A 141 -7.01 30.35 7.79
#